data_AF-A0A9D1MK87-F1
#
_entry.id   AF-A0A9D1MK87-F1
#
_cell.length_a   1.000
_cell.length_b   1.000
_cell.length_c   1.000
_cell.angle_alpha   90.00
_cell.angle_beta   90.00
_cell.angle_gamma   90.00
#
_symmetry.space_group_name_H-M   'P 1'
#
loop_
_entity.id
_entity.type
_entity.pdbx_description
1 polymer ?
#
loop_
_entity_poly.entity_id
_entity_poly.type
_entity_poly.pdbx_seq_one_letter_code
_entity_poly.pdbx_strand_id
1 'polypeptide(L)' 'MEFPDDPNVAGLKYWYCCPFEYVREGDSVVAPLGRHNHLQRGVVREVRFEKEYNAPYPLYLIKYIKEVVKADKGDNSDV' A
#
# COMPACT_ATOMS: atom_id res chain seq x y z
N MET A 1 -5.15 -1.19 -2.26
CA MET A 1 -4.20 -2.08 -1.54
C MET A 1 -4.95 -3.32 -1.06
N GLU A 2 -4.28 -4.45 -0.99
CA GLU A 2 -4.78 -5.71 -0.42
C GLU A 2 -3.78 -6.24 0.62
N PHE A 3 -4.26 -6.96 1.63
CA PHE A 3 -3.44 -7.60 2.67
C PHE A 3 -3.60 -9.12 2.58
N PRO A 4 -2.85 -9.80 1.69
CA PRO A 4 -3.09 -11.21 1.38
C PRO A 4 -2.73 -12.14 2.56
N ASP A 5 -1.85 -11.72 3.45
CA ASP A 5 -1.37 -12.51 4.58
C ASP A 5 -2.32 -12.47 5.81
N ASP A 6 -3.35 -11.60 5.80
CA ASP A 6 -4.37 -11.53 6.85
C ASP A 6 -5.68 -12.16 6.33
N PRO A 7 -6.03 -13.38 6.76
CA PRO A 7 -7.17 -14.13 6.23
C PRO A 7 -8.52 -13.45 6.50
N ASN A 8 -8.58 -12.51 7.44
CA ASN A 8 -9.82 -11.78 7.74
C ASN A 8 -10.13 -10.70 6.71
N VAL A 9 -9.14 -10.28 5.93
CA VAL A 9 -9.26 -9.18 4.96
C VAL A 9 -8.71 -9.53 3.57
N ALA A 10 -8.15 -10.73 3.40
CA ALA A 10 -7.66 -11.22 2.11
C ALA A 10 -8.76 -11.13 1.04
N GLY A 11 -8.40 -10.67 -0.16
CA GLY A 11 -9.36 -10.40 -1.24
C GLY A 11 -10.09 -9.05 -1.14
N LEU A 12 -10.03 -8.34 -0.01
CA LEU A 12 -10.62 -7.01 0.13
C LEU A 12 -9.64 -5.92 -0.32
N LYS A 13 -10.18 -4.87 -0.96
CA LYS A 13 -9.41 -3.71 -1.41
C LYS A 13 -9.67 -2.51 -0.51
N TYR A 14 -8.58 -1.87 -0.09
CA TYR A 14 -8.58 -0.67 0.75
C TYR A 14 -7.81 0.47 0.07
N TRP A 15 -8.32 1.69 0.23
CA TRP A 15 -7.68 2.91 -0.23
C TRP A 15 -6.75 3.48 0.83
N TYR A 16 -5.59 3.97 0.40
CA TYR A 16 -4.59 4.62 1.22
C TYR A 16 -4.03 5.83 0.49
N CYS A 17 -3.71 6.88 1.24
CA CYS A 17 -2.90 7.98 0.73
C CYS A 17 -1.45 7.54 0.63
N CYS A 18 -0.82 7.78 -0.52
CA CYS A 18 0.57 7.43 -0.76
C CYS A 18 1.41 8.70 -0.92
N PRO A 19 2.36 8.98 0.00
CA PRO A 19 3.28 10.11 -0.14
C PRO A 19 4.48 9.79 -1.04
N PHE A 20 4.57 8.58 -1.61
CA PHE A 20 5.72 8.10 -2.37
C PHE A 20 5.40 8.06 -3.86
N GLU A 21 6.03 8.93 -4.63
CA GLU A 21 5.75 9.07 -6.08
C GLU A 21 6.16 7.85 -6.92
N TYR A 22 7.09 7.04 -6.42
CA TYR A 22 7.64 5.89 -7.15
C TYR A 22 6.89 4.58 -6.91
N VAL A 23 5.80 4.58 -6.12
CA VAL A 23 5.02 3.37 -5.83
C VAL A 23 4.21 2.96 -7.06
N ARG A 24 4.23 1.67 -7.35
CA ARG A 24 3.55 1.05 -8.49
C ARG A 24 2.70 -0.14 -8.06
N GLU A 25 1.80 -0.55 -8.94
CA GLU A 25 1.07 -1.80 -8.76
C GLU A 25 2.05 -2.98 -8.64
N GLY A 26 1.77 -3.89 -7.71
CA GLY A 26 2.63 -5.01 -7.37
C GLY A 26 3.62 -4.73 -6.23
N ASP A 27 3.90 -3.45 -5.92
CA ASP A 27 4.83 -3.13 -4.83
C ASP A 27 4.28 -3.59 -3.47
N SER A 28 5.20 -4.08 -2.63
CA SER A 28 4.94 -4.32 -1.22
C SER A 28 5.10 -3.04 -0.43
N VAL A 29 4.16 -2.77 0.48
CA VAL A 29 4.16 -1.57 1.32
C VAL A 29 3.70 -1.91 2.73
N VAL A 30 4.05 -1.08 3.70
CA VAL A 30 3.55 -1.20 5.09
C VAL A 30 2.50 -0.13 5.34
N ALA A 31 1.34 -0.56 5.84
CA ALA A 31 0.24 0.35 6.14
C ALA A 31 -0.55 -0.09 7.39
N PRO A 32 -1.17 0.85 8.13
CA PRO A 32 -1.99 0.53 9.29
C PRO A 32 -3.35 -0.05 8.86
N LEU A 33 -3.73 -1.20 9.43
CA LEU A 33 -5.01 -1.86 9.19
C LEU A 33 -5.87 -1.92 10.48
N GLY A 34 -7.20 -1.88 10.30
CA GLY A 34 -8.16 -2.05 11.39
C GLY A 34 -8.23 -0.90 12.39
N ARG A 35 -8.98 -1.10 13.48
CA ARG A 35 -9.24 -0.07 14.50
C ARG A 35 -8.00 0.33 15.29
N HIS A 36 -7.10 -0.62 15.52
CA HIS A 36 -5.89 -0.43 16.34
C HIS A 36 -4.67 0.00 15.54
N ASN A 37 -4.81 0.25 14.23
CA ASN A 37 -3.73 0.69 13.35
C ASN A 37 -2.49 -0.22 13.39
N HIS A 38 -2.70 -1.54 13.53
CA HIS A 38 -1.58 -2.48 13.44
C HIS A 38 -0.96 -2.37 12.05
N LEU A 39 0.36 -2.20 12.01
CA LEU A 39 1.10 -2.13 10.77
C LEU A 39 1.15 -3.52 10.17
N GLN A 40 0.75 -3.62 8.91
CA GLN A 40 0.79 -4.86 8.15
C GLN A 40 1.37 -4.61 6.77
N ARG A 41 1.97 -5.66 6.21
CA ARG A 41 2.43 -5.66 4.82
C ARG A 41 1.23 -5.87 3.91
N GLY A 42 1.10 -4.99 2.93
CA GLY A 42 0.10 -5.10 1.87
C GLY A 42 0.74 -5.01 0.49
N VAL A 43 -0.04 -5.37 -0.52
CA VAL A 43 0.33 -5.27 -1.93
C VAL A 43 -0.49 -4.17 -2.59
N VAL A 44 0.18 -3.30 -3.33
CA VAL A 44 -0.47 -2.27 -4.12
C VAL A 44 -1.15 -2.93 -5.32
N ARG A 45 -2.45 -2.70 -5.47
CA ARG A 45 -3.27 -3.26 -6.56
C ARG A 45 -3.72 -2.23 -7.59
N GLU A 46 -3.64 -0.96 -7.23
CA GLU A 46 -4.03 0.17 -8.06
C GLU A 46 -3.36 1.43 -7.49
N VAL A 47 -2.92 2.33 -8.37
CA VAL A 47 -2.41 3.66 -8.01
C VAL A 47 -3.18 4.70 -8.83
N ARG A 48 -3.69 5.74 -8.16
CA ARG A 48 -4.34 6.89 -8.82
C ARG A 48 -3.62 8.18 -8.46
N PHE A 49 -3.17 8.89 -9.49
CA PHE A 49 -2.62 10.24 -9.37
C PHE A 49 -3.69 11.23 -9.77
N GLU A 50 -4.24 11.94 -8.80
CA GLU A 50 -5.40 12.77 -9.01
C GLU A 50 -5.45 13.90 -7.99
N LYS A 51 -6.17 14.99 -8.30
CA LYS A 51 -6.36 16.09 -7.34
C LYS A 51 -7.30 15.67 -6.21
N GLU A 52 -7.16 16.29 -5.04
CA GLU A 52 -7.92 15.94 -3.83
C GLU A 52 -9.44 15.93 -4.03
N TYR A 53 -10.00 16.89 -4.77
CA TYR A 53 -11.45 16.98 -5.01
C TYR A 53 -12.02 15.84 -5.86
N ASN A 54 -11.15 15.08 -6.54
CA ASN A 54 -11.50 13.92 -7.35
C ASN A 54 -11.19 12.60 -6.61
N ALA A 55 -10.75 12.65 -5.35
CA ALA A 55 -10.45 11.47 -4.58
C ALA A 55 -11.70 10.62 -4.34
N PRO A 56 -11.62 9.28 -4.43
CA PRO A 56 -12.78 8.40 -4.25
C PRO A 56 -13.35 8.43 -2.82
N TYR A 57 -12.57 8.91 -1.86
CA TYR A 57 -12.97 9.10 -0.46
C TYR A 57 -12.35 10.40 0.07
N PRO A 58 -12.95 11.02 1.10
CA PRO A 58 -12.37 12.20 1.72
C PRO A 58 -11.00 11.90 2.35
N LEU A 59 -9.94 12.62 1.93
CA LEU A 59 -8.56 12.29 2.30
C LEU A 59 -8.32 12.29 3.82
N TYR A 60 -9.04 13.12 4.58
CA TYR A 60 -8.92 13.18 6.04
C TYR A 60 -9.42 11.92 6.78
N LEU A 61 -10.13 11.02 6.09
CA LEU A 61 -10.56 9.71 6.62
C LEU A 61 -9.66 8.56 6.15
N ILE A 62 -8.81 8.80 5.16
CA ILE A 62 -7.95 7.78 4.56
C ILE A 62 -6.63 7.72 5.32
N LYS A 63 -6.18 6.50 5.61
CA LYS A 63 -4.88 6.27 6.25
C LYS A 63 -3.75 6.39 5.24
N TYR A 64 -2.54 6.64 5.75
CA TYR A 64 -1.34 6.79 4.92
C TYR A 64 -0.51 5.51 4.90
N ILE A 65 0.06 5.21 3.74
CA ILE A 65 1.17 4.26 3.61
C ILE A 65 2.35 4.79 4.43
N LYS A 66 2.99 3.90 5.20
CA LYS A 66 4.10 4.26 6.10
C LYS A 66 5.46 3.98 5.48
N GLU A 67 5.55 2.93 4.67
CA GLU A 67 6.81 2.50 4.08
C GLU A 67 6.57 1.76 2.76
N VAL A 68 7.54 1.86 1.84
CA VAL A 68 7.60 1.04 0.63
C VAL A 68 8.67 -0.02 0.84
N VAL A 69 8.28 -1.29 0.78
CA VAL A 69 9.23 -2.39 0.90
C VAL A 69 9.68 -2.79 -0.49
N LYS A 70 10.87 -2.32 -0.87
CA LYS A 70 11.55 -2.82 -2.05
C LYS A 70 12.11 -4.19 -1.71
N ALA A 71 11.84 -5.19 -2.55
CA ALA A 71 12.64 -6.39 -2.52
C ALA A 71 14.08 -5.95 -2.83
N ASP A 72 15.03 -6.27 -1.94
CA ASP A 72 16.43 -6.26 -2.32
C ASP A 72 16.52 -7.16 -3.55
N LYS A 73 16.75 -6.55 -4.73
CA LYS A 73 17.18 -7.34 -5.87
C LYS A 73 18.49 -7.96 -5.40
N GLY A 74 18.45 -9.26 -5.09
CA GLY A 74 19.65 -10.04 -4.91
C GLY A 74 20.55 -9.74 -6.10
N ASP A 75 21.67 -9.10 -5.83
CA ASP A 75 22.76 -8.93 -6.77
C ASP A 75 23.38 -10.33 -6.94
N ASN A 76 22.69 -11.21 -7.67
CA ASN A 76 23.29 -12.42 -8.20
C ASN A 76 23.95 -12.03 -9.52
N SER A 77 25.02 -11.27 -9.42
CA SER A 77 26.03 -11.22 -10.46
C SER A 77 26.86 -12.50 -10.31
N ASP A 78 26.43 -13.55 -11.02
CA ASP A 78 27.27 -14.70 -11.31
C ASP A 78 28.56 -14.19 -11.98
N VAL A 79 29.69 -14.29 -11.27
CA VAL A 79 31.05 -14.29 -11.83
C VAL A 79 31.81 -15.45 -11.21
#